data_AF-A0A2S2NRM4-F1
#
_entry.id   AF-A0A2S2NRM4-F1
#
_cell.length_a   1.000
_cell.length_b   1.000
_cell.length_c   1.000
_cell.angle_alpha   90.00
_cell.angle_beta   90.00
_cell.angle_gamma   90.00
#
_symmetry.space_group_name_H-M   'P 1'
#
loop_
_entity.id
_entity.type
_entity.pdbx_description
1 polymer ?
#
loop_
_entity_poly.entity_id
_entity_poly.type
_entity_poly.pdbx_seq_one_letter_code
_entity_poly.pdbx_strand_id
1 'polypeptide(L)'
;PPISKYRLPYVPLANKKKKKFGHREIHVWKIIKPELTFFTYNKWFSIIEAIEMDKDTLCILTVKNMVNEVATKDKNVEWYLHMRLESLLKDIQEVLSNVKNLEIVAASLYFVVNSLPLGADQLAAAKISHSQAQEWVKLENSENAKSGITKVVTKYVLITTKHILHMYGFGKPNYLQLALQPNELIRELYNDPIILKRHTGEIKLFPDINGAVDAIVEVHGKGDLALKVDLLKEWLQPSSLGSMGSPDKSLMSTTNSFCVAQENLTISEGVLR
;
A
#
# COMPACT_ATOMS: atom_id res chain seq x y z
N PRO A 1 13.18 7.10 -30.91
CA PRO A 1 13.93 6.18 -31.80
C PRO A 1 15.05 5.51 -31.00
N PRO A 2 15.55 4.30 -31.30
CA PRO A 2 16.58 3.67 -30.46
C PRO A 2 17.86 4.55 -30.31
N ILE A 3 18.15 5.37 -31.32
CA ILE A 3 19.32 6.25 -31.37
C ILE A 3 19.19 7.53 -30.51
N SER A 4 17.98 7.92 -30.07
CA SER A 4 17.76 9.08 -29.17
C SER A 4 18.28 8.85 -27.75
N LYS A 5 18.53 7.59 -27.38
CA LYS A 5 19.04 7.23 -26.05
C LYS A 5 20.48 7.68 -25.78
N TYR A 6 21.24 8.05 -26.82
CA TYR A 6 22.68 8.27 -26.71
C TYR A 6 23.15 9.66 -27.15
N ARG A 7 22.29 10.47 -27.78
CA ARG A 7 22.67 11.75 -28.39
C ARG A 7 21.85 12.91 -27.83
N LEU A 8 22.45 14.08 -27.79
CA LEU A 8 21.70 15.33 -27.57
C LEU A 8 20.99 15.73 -28.88
N PRO A 9 19.84 16.42 -28.81
CA PRO A 9 19.15 16.94 -29.99
C PRO A 9 20.09 17.82 -30.82
N TYR A 10 20.05 17.64 -32.14
CA TYR A 10 20.75 18.51 -33.10
C TYR A 10 20.16 19.93 -33.20
N VAL A 11 19.19 20.26 -32.34
CA VAL A 11 18.51 21.55 -32.35
C VAL A 11 19.24 22.50 -31.41
N PRO A 12 19.67 23.70 -31.85
CA PRO A 12 20.28 24.68 -30.96
C PRO A 12 19.31 25.10 -29.86
N LEU A 13 19.56 24.67 -28.63
CA LEU A 13 18.74 25.00 -27.45
C LEU A 13 19.15 26.34 -26.82
N ALA A 14 20.40 26.74 -27.01
CA ALA A 14 20.93 28.03 -26.57
C ALA A 14 20.70 29.08 -27.66
N ASN A 15 19.56 29.78 -27.63
CA ASN A 15 19.43 31.15 -28.14
C ASN A 15 18.05 31.75 -27.80
N LYS A 16 17.98 32.55 -26.74
CA LYS A 16 16.83 33.42 -26.41
C LYS A 16 16.67 34.63 -27.33
N LYS A 17 17.31 34.68 -28.49
CA LYS A 17 16.93 35.67 -29.51
C LYS A 17 15.84 35.08 -30.37
N LYS A 18 14.58 35.28 -29.94
CA LYS A 18 13.32 35.16 -30.70
C LYS A 18 13.55 34.87 -32.19
N LYS A 19 13.82 33.62 -32.58
CA LYS A 19 13.74 33.24 -33.98
C LYS A 19 12.33 32.73 -34.20
N LYS A 20 11.48 33.65 -34.66
CA LYS A 20 10.32 33.31 -35.49
C LYS A 20 10.84 32.55 -36.71
N PHE A 21 11.11 31.26 -36.56
CA PHE A 21 11.27 30.36 -37.69
C PHE A 21 9.87 29.87 -38.04
N GLY A 22 9.08 30.72 -38.71
CA GLY A 22 7.72 30.44 -39.15
C GLY A 22 6.76 29.92 -38.07
N HIS A 23 5.98 30.81 -37.44
CA HIS A 23 4.76 30.51 -36.66
C HIS A 23 4.74 29.38 -35.60
N ARG A 24 5.86 28.74 -35.24
CA ARG A 24 5.88 27.69 -34.21
C ARG A 24 6.85 28.08 -33.11
N GLU A 25 6.32 28.52 -31.97
CA GLU A 25 7.05 28.47 -30.71
C GLU A 25 7.34 27.00 -30.41
N ILE A 26 8.53 26.53 -30.76
CA ILE A 26 8.95 25.19 -30.39
C ILE A 26 9.28 25.26 -28.91
N HIS A 27 8.33 24.88 -28.05
CA HIS A 27 8.61 24.69 -26.64
C HIS A 27 9.77 23.70 -26.52
N VAL A 28 10.92 24.18 -26.05
CA VAL A 28 12.15 23.40 -25.88
C VAL A 28 11.87 22.07 -25.14
N TRP A 29 10.96 22.11 -24.17
CA TRP A 29 10.45 20.92 -23.48
C TRP A 29 9.79 19.87 -24.36
N LYS A 30 9.11 20.22 -25.46
CA LYS A 30 8.52 19.24 -26.39
C LYS A 30 9.59 18.43 -27.14
N ILE A 31 10.79 18.99 -27.32
CA ILE A 31 11.93 18.30 -27.96
C ILE A 31 12.69 17.48 -26.91
N ILE A 32 12.92 18.04 -25.73
CA ILE A 32 13.70 17.38 -24.68
C ILE A 32 12.94 16.21 -24.06
N LYS A 33 11.62 16.35 -23.84
CA LYS A 33 10.78 15.32 -23.23
C LYS A 33 11.02 13.91 -23.80
N PRO A 34 10.90 13.62 -25.10
CA PRO A 34 11.11 12.26 -25.61
C PRO A 34 12.56 11.73 -25.50
N GLU A 35 13.53 12.59 -25.20
CA GLU A 35 14.97 12.26 -25.14
C GLU A 35 15.46 12.09 -23.68
N LEU A 36 14.62 12.41 -22.69
CA LEU A 36 14.95 12.26 -21.27
C LEU A 36 14.77 10.80 -20.82
N THR A 37 15.89 10.18 -20.51
CA THR A 37 16.03 8.87 -19.89
C THR A 37 17.03 8.99 -18.74
N PHE A 38 17.10 8.00 -17.85
CA PHE A 38 18.08 8.00 -16.76
C PHE A 38 19.53 8.17 -17.26
N PHE A 39 19.89 7.53 -18.37
CA PHE A 39 21.24 7.63 -18.95
C PHE A 39 21.55 9.02 -19.53
N THR A 40 20.54 9.72 -20.04
CA THR A 40 20.71 11.07 -20.58
C THR A 40 20.57 12.14 -19.50
N TYR A 41 19.92 11.82 -18.37
CA TYR A 41 19.70 12.74 -17.25
C TYR A 41 20.98 13.40 -16.76
N ASN A 42 22.03 12.64 -16.45
CA ASN A 42 23.28 13.20 -15.93
C ASN A 42 23.90 14.22 -16.91
N LYS A 43 23.85 13.94 -18.21
CA LYS A 43 24.33 14.87 -19.25
C LYS A 43 23.48 16.14 -19.33
N TRP A 44 22.16 15.99 -19.25
CA TRP A 44 21.24 17.13 -19.24
C TRP A 44 21.38 17.97 -17.99
N PHE A 45 21.54 17.33 -16.82
CA PHE A 45 21.66 18.01 -15.53
C PHE A 45 22.90 18.91 -15.46
N SER A 46 24.01 18.53 -16.10
CA SER A 46 25.21 19.39 -16.20
C SER A 46 25.04 20.58 -17.15
N ILE A 47 24.23 20.45 -18.20
CA ILE A 47 24.10 21.48 -19.26
C ILE A 47 22.89 22.40 -19.01
N ILE A 48 21.95 22.00 -18.15
CA ILE A 48 20.67 22.70 -18.02
C ILE A 48 20.79 24.14 -17.51
N GLU A 49 21.79 24.42 -16.68
CA GLU A 49 22.11 25.79 -16.25
C GLU A 49 22.53 26.66 -17.43
N ALA A 50 23.33 26.13 -18.35
CA ALA A 50 23.76 26.84 -19.56
C ALA A 50 22.60 27.08 -20.56
N ILE A 51 21.52 26.31 -20.46
CA ILE A 51 20.30 26.49 -21.26
C ILE A 51 19.27 27.38 -20.51
N GLU A 52 19.61 27.87 -19.31
CA GLU A 52 18.76 28.69 -18.44
C GLU A 52 17.38 28.04 -18.18
N MET A 53 17.37 26.73 -17.94
CA MET A 53 16.15 25.97 -17.65
C MET A 53 16.15 25.49 -16.20
N ASP A 54 14.95 25.20 -15.69
CA ASP A 54 14.74 24.76 -14.31
C ASP A 54 15.16 23.29 -14.10
N LYS A 55 16.00 23.06 -13.08
CA LYS A 55 16.50 21.73 -12.70
C LYS A 55 15.38 20.86 -12.14
N ASP A 56 14.47 21.42 -11.35
CA ASP A 56 13.38 20.66 -10.73
C ASP A 56 12.46 20.10 -11.84
N THR A 57 12.13 20.92 -12.84
CA THR A 57 11.33 20.50 -14.00
C THR A 57 12.00 19.37 -14.80
N LEU A 58 13.33 19.39 -14.96
CA LEU A 58 14.08 18.30 -15.60
C LEU A 58 13.94 16.98 -14.83
N CYS A 59 14.10 17.02 -13.51
CA CYS A 59 13.96 15.84 -12.65
C CYS A 59 12.55 15.25 -12.76
N ILE A 60 11.51 16.07 -12.62
CA ILE A 60 10.10 15.63 -12.71
C ILE A 60 9.82 14.97 -14.06
N LEU A 61 10.26 15.59 -15.16
CA LEU A 61 10.03 15.05 -16.50
C LEU A 61 10.79 13.75 -16.75
N THR A 62 12.01 13.64 -16.21
CA THR A 62 12.81 12.41 -16.28
C THR A 62 12.11 11.28 -15.55
N VAL A 63 11.66 11.50 -14.31
CA VAL A 63 10.89 10.52 -13.53
C VAL A 63 9.62 10.10 -14.28
N LYS A 64 8.87 11.08 -14.81
CA LYS A 64 7.63 10.79 -15.55
C LYS A 64 7.87 9.89 -16.76
N ASN A 65 8.95 10.11 -17.51
CA ASN A 65 9.28 9.25 -18.65
C ASN A 65 9.71 7.85 -18.23
N MET A 66 10.58 7.74 -17.22
CA MET A 66 11.04 6.45 -16.69
C MET A 66 9.88 5.57 -16.26
N VAL A 67 8.91 6.17 -15.57
CA VAL A 67 7.68 5.50 -15.14
C VAL A 67 6.77 5.13 -16.32
N ASN A 68 6.57 6.05 -17.28
CA ASN A 68 5.76 5.78 -18.47
C ASN A 68 6.33 4.66 -19.34
N GLU A 69 7.65 4.54 -19.47
CA GLU A 69 8.28 3.44 -20.21
C GLU A 69 7.96 2.07 -19.62
N VAL A 70 7.72 2.00 -18.30
CA VAL A 70 7.35 0.77 -17.62
C VAL A 70 5.84 0.55 -17.66
N ALA A 71 5.06 1.57 -17.35
CA ALA A 71 3.59 1.50 -17.37
C ALA A 71 3.02 1.11 -18.75
N THR A 72 3.72 1.48 -19.84
CA THR A 72 3.30 1.11 -21.21
C THR A 72 3.62 -0.34 -21.57
N LYS A 73 4.62 -0.95 -20.92
CA LYS A 73 5.03 -2.34 -21.16
C LYS A 73 4.22 -3.34 -20.35
N ASP A 74 3.85 -2.98 -19.13
CA ASP A 74 3.12 -3.86 -18.22
C ASP A 74 1.65 -3.46 -18.15
N LYS A 75 0.88 -3.95 -19.12
CA LYS A 75 -0.59 -3.75 -19.18
C LYS A 75 -1.36 -4.83 -18.41
N ASN A 76 -0.65 -5.81 -17.83
CA ASN A 76 -1.32 -6.90 -17.15
C ASN A 76 -1.87 -6.41 -15.81
N VAL A 77 -3.13 -6.71 -15.52
CA VAL A 77 -3.84 -6.25 -14.30
C VAL A 77 -3.54 -7.17 -13.11
N GLU A 78 -2.69 -8.17 -13.30
CA GLU A 78 -2.35 -9.16 -12.29
C GLU A 78 -1.53 -8.57 -11.15
N TRP A 79 -1.82 -8.99 -9.91
CA TRP A 79 -1.16 -8.51 -8.70
C TRP A 79 0.14 -9.27 -8.47
N TYR A 80 1.29 -8.59 -8.59
CA TYR A 80 2.59 -9.23 -8.41
C TYR A 80 3.02 -9.24 -6.93
N LEU A 81 3.32 -10.42 -6.40
CA LEU A 81 3.81 -10.56 -5.02
C LEU A 81 5.31 -10.25 -4.87
N HIS A 82 6.07 -10.33 -5.96
CA HIS A 82 7.52 -10.11 -5.95
C HIS A 82 7.88 -8.81 -6.65
N MET A 83 8.92 -8.15 -6.14
CA MET A 83 9.43 -6.90 -6.70
C MET A 83 10.24 -7.19 -7.97
N ARG A 84 10.00 -6.44 -9.03
CA ARG A 84 10.70 -6.57 -10.33
C ARG A 84 11.48 -5.31 -10.70
N LEU A 85 11.11 -4.16 -10.14
CA LEU A 85 11.57 -2.84 -10.55
C LEU A 85 12.42 -2.15 -9.47
N GLU A 86 13.21 -2.90 -8.71
CA GLU A 86 14.02 -2.36 -7.62
C GLU A 86 15.01 -1.29 -8.09
N SER A 87 15.73 -1.55 -9.18
CA SER A 87 16.72 -0.62 -9.72
C SER A 87 16.07 0.69 -10.16
N LEU A 88 14.90 0.62 -10.80
CA LEU A 88 14.14 1.79 -11.24
C LEU A 88 13.76 2.69 -10.06
N LEU A 89 13.32 2.11 -8.95
CA LEU A 89 12.95 2.89 -7.76
C LEU A 89 14.16 3.62 -7.16
N LYS A 90 15.32 2.96 -7.12
CA LYS A 90 16.58 3.59 -6.67
C LYS A 90 16.99 4.74 -7.59
N ASP A 91 16.93 4.52 -8.91
CA ASP A 91 17.25 5.53 -9.91
C ASP A 91 16.32 6.75 -9.80
N ILE A 92 15.02 6.53 -9.56
CA ILE A 92 14.03 7.60 -9.33
C ILE A 92 14.34 8.38 -8.06
N GLN A 93 14.71 7.70 -6.97
CA GLN A 93 15.10 8.37 -5.72
C GLN A 93 16.35 9.24 -5.90
N GLU A 94 17.34 8.74 -6.63
CA GLU A 94 18.55 9.51 -6.95
C GLU A 94 18.20 10.80 -7.70
N VAL A 95 17.38 10.71 -8.76
CA VAL A 95 16.93 11.89 -9.53
C VAL A 95 16.16 12.88 -8.66
N LEU A 96 15.30 12.40 -7.75
CA LEU A 96 14.48 13.27 -6.90
C LEU A 96 15.26 13.90 -5.75
N SER A 97 16.37 13.30 -5.31
CA SER A 97 17.26 13.91 -4.29
C SER A 97 17.87 15.24 -4.74
N ASN A 98 17.94 15.48 -6.05
CA ASN A 98 18.42 16.74 -6.62
C ASN A 98 17.37 17.86 -6.68
N VAL A 99 16.11 17.58 -6.34
CA VAL A 99 15.00 18.54 -6.36
C VAL A 99 14.97 19.30 -5.04
N LYS A 100 14.87 20.63 -5.10
CA LYS A 100 14.88 21.46 -3.89
C LYS A 100 13.53 21.52 -3.18
N ASN A 101 12.45 21.45 -3.95
CA ASN A 101 11.09 21.58 -3.43
C ASN A 101 10.53 20.22 -2.98
N LEU A 102 10.26 20.09 -1.67
CA LEU A 102 9.74 18.87 -1.05
C LEU A 102 8.31 18.52 -1.48
N GLU A 103 7.45 19.51 -1.73
CA GLU A 103 6.10 19.30 -2.24
C GLU A 103 6.14 18.64 -3.63
N ILE A 104 7.04 19.11 -4.48
CA ILE A 104 7.24 18.55 -5.83
C ILE A 104 7.77 17.11 -5.75
N VAL A 105 8.70 16.83 -4.83
CA VAL A 105 9.21 15.47 -4.59
C VAL A 105 8.08 14.54 -4.15
N ALA A 106 7.28 14.97 -3.16
CA ALA A 106 6.15 14.18 -2.65
C ALA A 106 5.09 13.92 -3.74
N ALA A 107 4.75 14.94 -4.54
CA ALA A 107 3.82 14.81 -5.66
C ALA A 107 4.35 13.87 -6.76
N SER A 108 5.65 13.94 -7.05
CA SER A 108 6.31 13.07 -8.03
C SER A 108 6.32 11.61 -7.58
N LEU A 109 6.66 11.34 -6.32
CA LEU A 109 6.59 10.00 -5.74
C LEU A 109 5.15 9.46 -5.71
N TYR A 110 4.18 10.31 -5.38
CA TYR A 110 2.77 9.92 -5.44
C TYR A 110 2.33 9.56 -6.87
N PHE A 111 2.83 10.27 -7.89
CA PHE A 111 2.63 9.90 -9.29
C PHE A 111 3.25 8.54 -9.63
N VAL A 112 4.48 8.27 -9.17
CA VAL A 112 5.17 6.98 -9.34
C VAL A 112 4.32 5.84 -8.76
N VAL A 113 3.81 5.98 -7.53
CA VAL A 113 2.95 4.99 -6.88
C VAL A 113 1.70 4.65 -7.70
N ASN A 114 1.07 5.66 -8.31
CA ASN A 114 -0.15 5.46 -9.10
C ASN A 114 0.11 4.87 -10.49
N SER A 115 1.35 4.93 -10.98
CA SER A 115 1.70 4.55 -12.34
C SER A 115 2.45 3.22 -12.42
N LEU A 116 3.01 2.74 -11.31
CA LEU A 116 3.66 1.44 -11.23
C LEU A 116 2.64 0.29 -11.28
N PRO A 117 3.07 -0.90 -11.76
CA PRO A 117 2.21 -2.08 -11.80
C PRO A 117 1.76 -2.48 -10.39
N LEU A 118 0.54 -3.05 -10.31
CA LEU A 118 -0.09 -3.46 -9.06
C LEU A 118 0.73 -4.56 -8.38
N GLY A 119 0.96 -4.41 -7.07
CA GLY A 119 1.70 -5.41 -6.29
C GLY A 119 2.86 -4.85 -5.49
N ALA A 120 3.92 -5.64 -5.39
CA ALA A 120 5.10 -5.36 -4.57
C ALA A 120 5.86 -4.10 -5.00
N ASP A 121 5.99 -3.85 -6.31
CA ASP A 121 6.66 -2.65 -6.83
C ASP A 121 5.91 -1.37 -6.41
N GLN A 122 4.58 -1.39 -6.51
CA GLN A 122 3.73 -0.29 -6.05
C GLN A 122 3.78 -0.12 -4.53
N LEU A 123 3.86 -1.21 -3.75
CA LEU A 123 4.02 -1.14 -2.30
C LEU A 123 5.37 -0.52 -1.89
N ALA A 124 6.46 -0.93 -2.54
CA ALA A 124 7.79 -0.38 -2.26
C ALA A 124 7.83 1.13 -2.55
N ALA A 125 7.26 1.56 -3.68
CA ALA A 125 7.11 2.97 -4.00
C ALA A 125 6.26 3.73 -2.97
N ALA A 126 5.16 3.11 -2.49
CA ALA A 126 4.28 3.72 -1.51
C ALA A 126 4.98 3.90 -0.16
N LYS A 127 5.81 2.94 0.25
CA LYS A 127 6.64 3.02 1.47
C LYS A 127 7.63 4.19 1.39
N ILE A 128 8.31 4.34 0.26
CA ILE A 128 9.23 5.45 0.00
C ILE A 128 8.48 6.79 0.03
N SER A 129 7.35 6.88 -0.68
CA SER A 129 6.49 8.06 -0.73
C SER A 129 6.01 8.47 0.66
N HIS A 130 5.61 7.50 1.49
CA HIS A 130 5.18 7.73 2.86
C HIS A 130 6.30 8.29 3.73
N SER A 131 7.51 7.71 3.69
CA SER A 131 8.67 8.21 4.45
C SER A 131 9.01 9.66 4.07
N GLN A 132 9.07 9.96 2.78
CA GLN A 132 9.38 11.30 2.27
C GLN A 132 8.29 12.31 2.62
N ALA A 133 7.02 11.94 2.54
CA ALA A 133 5.92 12.81 2.93
C ALA A 133 5.93 13.10 4.44
N GLN A 134 6.33 12.14 5.28
CA GLN A 134 6.50 12.36 6.72
C GLN A 134 7.62 13.37 7.01
N GLU A 135 8.74 13.30 6.28
CA GLU A 135 9.83 14.29 6.38
C GLU A 135 9.37 15.68 5.94
N TRP A 136 8.61 15.77 4.84
CA TRP A 136 8.08 17.04 4.36
C TRP A 136 7.19 17.74 5.40
N VAL A 137 6.28 17.01 6.05
CA VAL A 137 5.41 17.58 7.10
C VAL A 137 6.22 18.04 8.31
N LYS A 138 7.28 17.32 8.68
CA LYS A 138 8.17 17.70 9.79
C LYS A 138 8.92 19.01 9.50
N LEU A 139 9.29 19.26 8.25
CA LEU A 139 10.07 20.42 7.86
C LEU A 139 9.22 21.67 7.62
N GLU A 140 8.09 21.54 6.91
CA GLU A 140 7.32 22.70 6.45
C GLU A 140 6.02 22.93 7.25
N ASN A 141 5.48 21.90 7.91
CA ASN A 141 4.26 21.89 8.74
C ASN A 141 3.09 22.76 8.20
N SER A 142 2.99 22.92 6.89
CA SER A 142 1.98 23.73 6.22
C SER A 142 0.68 22.94 6.06
N GLU A 143 -0.44 23.64 5.83
CA GLU A 143 -1.73 22.97 5.58
C GLU A 143 -1.69 22.08 4.32
N ASN A 144 -0.93 22.52 3.31
CA ASN A 144 -0.69 21.73 2.10
C ASN A 144 0.08 20.44 2.41
N ALA A 145 1.10 20.52 3.28
CA ALA A 145 1.85 19.34 3.71
C ALA A 145 0.96 18.34 4.46
N LYS A 146 0.09 18.82 5.37
CA LYS A 146 -0.88 17.99 6.12
C LYS A 146 -1.91 17.32 5.21
N SER A 147 -2.46 18.05 4.24
CA SER A 147 -3.37 17.50 3.24
C SER A 147 -2.67 16.46 2.34
N GLY A 148 -1.44 16.76 1.92
CA GLY A 148 -0.60 15.90 1.10
C GLY A 148 -0.27 14.57 1.78
N ILE A 149 0.23 14.61 3.03
CA ILE A 149 0.54 13.38 3.79
C ILE A 149 -0.70 12.53 3.99
N THR A 150 -1.87 13.12 4.25
CA THR A 150 -3.11 12.37 4.48
C THR A 150 -3.47 11.53 3.25
N LYS A 151 -3.30 12.08 2.04
CA LYS A 151 -3.51 11.34 0.78
C LYS A 151 -2.49 10.22 0.62
N VAL A 152 -1.21 10.49 0.90
CA VAL A 152 -0.13 9.50 0.79
C VAL A 152 -0.33 8.35 1.78
N VAL A 153 -0.64 8.65 3.05
CA VAL A 153 -0.92 7.67 4.10
C VAL A 153 -2.12 6.80 3.73
N THR A 154 -3.23 7.41 3.32
CA THR A 154 -4.44 6.67 2.92
C THR A 154 -4.12 5.70 1.79
N LYS A 155 -3.34 6.14 0.80
CA LYS A 155 -2.92 5.32 -0.33
C LYS A 155 -1.95 4.21 0.09
N TYR A 156 -1.01 4.50 0.98
CA TYR A 156 -0.08 3.53 1.55
C TYR A 156 -0.80 2.42 2.31
N VAL A 157 -1.72 2.79 3.22
CA VAL A 157 -2.54 1.83 3.98
C VAL A 157 -3.36 0.95 3.04
N LEU A 158 -4.01 1.55 2.03
CA LEU A 158 -4.78 0.83 1.02
C LEU A 158 -3.94 -0.21 0.28
N ILE A 159 -2.78 0.19 -0.25
CA ILE A 159 -1.90 -0.69 -1.05
C ILE A 159 -1.33 -1.80 -0.16
N THR A 160 -0.88 -1.47 1.05
CA THR A 160 -0.29 -2.42 1.99
C THR A 160 -1.33 -3.47 2.41
N THR A 161 -2.54 -3.04 2.76
CA THR A 161 -3.64 -3.95 3.11
C THR A 161 -3.97 -4.90 1.96
N LYS A 162 -4.07 -4.39 0.72
CA LYS A 162 -4.28 -5.24 -0.47
C LYS A 162 -3.13 -6.21 -0.69
N HIS A 163 -1.89 -5.78 -0.49
CA HIS A 163 -0.73 -6.64 -0.62
C HIS A 163 -0.75 -7.79 0.41
N ILE A 164 -1.07 -7.48 1.66
CA ILE A 164 -1.25 -8.48 2.73
C ILE A 164 -2.35 -9.46 2.34
N LEU A 165 -3.51 -9.00 1.89
CA LEU A 165 -4.59 -9.88 1.45
C LEU A 165 -4.13 -10.83 0.33
N HIS A 166 -3.38 -10.34 -0.65
CA HIS A 166 -2.83 -11.21 -1.70
C HIS A 166 -1.77 -12.19 -1.17
N MET A 167 -0.90 -11.77 -0.23
CA MET A 167 0.12 -12.64 0.38
C MET A 167 -0.50 -13.81 1.15
N TYR A 168 -1.58 -13.56 1.90
CA TYR A 168 -2.28 -14.58 2.68
C TYR A 168 -3.36 -15.34 1.89
N GLY A 169 -3.49 -15.10 0.58
CA GLY A 169 -4.45 -15.81 -0.28
C GLY A 169 -5.90 -15.27 -0.25
N PHE A 170 -6.13 -14.14 0.40
CA PHE A 170 -7.41 -13.41 0.46
C PHE A 170 -7.55 -12.34 -0.63
N GLY A 171 -6.87 -12.49 -1.77
CA GLY A 171 -6.92 -11.56 -2.92
C GLY A 171 -8.26 -11.51 -3.68
N LYS A 172 -9.39 -11.88 -3.05
CA LYS A 172 -10.73 -11.85 -3.64
C LYS A 172 -11.26 -10.41 -3.67
N PRO A 173 -12.06 -10.01 -4.68
CA PRO A 173 -12.55 -8.65 -4.82
C PRO A 173 -13.35 -8.16 -3.60
N ASN A 174 -14.09 -9.04 -2.93
CA ASN A 174 -14.90 -8.73 -1.76
C ASN A 174 -14.04 -8.15 -0.62
N TYR A 175 -12.88 -8.77 -0.34
CA TYR A 175 -11.96 -8.30 0.69
C TYR A 175 -11.20 -7.05 0.25
N LEU A 176 -10.82 -6.96 -1.03
CA LEU A 176 -10.06 -5.83 -1.57
C LEU A 176 -10.86 -4.51 -1.55
N GLN A 177 -12.19 -4.57 -1.57
CA GLN A 177 -13.07 -3.40 -1.43
C GLN A 177 -13.08 -2.84 0.00
N LEU A 178 -12.92 -3.71 1.00
CA LEU A 178 -12.93 -3.36 2.42
C LEU A 178 -11.56 -2.92 2.97
N ALA A 179 -10.56 -2.76 2.10
CA ALA A 179 -9.18 -2.47 2.50
C ALA A 179 -8.97 -1.15 3.28
N LEU A 180 -9.94 -0.22 3.27
CA LEU A 180 -9.92 1.00 4.09
C LEU A 180 -10.78 0.91 5.37
N GLN A 181 -11.52 -0.18 5.55
CA GLN A 181 -12.43 -0.41 6.66
C GLN A 181 -11.95 -1.64 7.44
N PRO A 182 -10.95 -1.47 8.33
CA PRO A 182 -10.31 -2.60 9.00
C PRO A 182 -11.30 -3.45 9.79
N ASN A 183 -12.26 -2.82 10.47
CA ASN A 183 -13.22 -3.55 11.30
C ASN A 183 -14.13 -4.47 10.48
N GLU A 184 -14.64 -3.97 9.36
CA GLU A 184 -15.50 -4.73 8.45
C GLU A 184 -14.71 -5.81 7.74
N LEU A 185 -13.49 -5.49 7.30
CA LEU A 185 -12.59 -6.45 6.68
C LEU A 185 -12.29 -7.63 7.62
N ILE A 186 -12.00 -7.37 8.89
CA ILE A 186 -11.70 -8.43 9.86
C ILE A 186 -12.94 -9.29 10.11
N ARG A 187 -14.13 -8.71 10.25
CA ARG A 187 -15.41 -9.46 10.37
C ARG A 187 -15.60 -10.40 9.18
N GLU A 188 -15.41 -9.90 7.97
CA GLU A 188 -15.57 -10.67 6.74
C GLU A 188 -14.51 -11.77 6.56
N LEU A 189 -13.29 -11.55 7.05
CA LEU A 189 -12.24 -12.58 7.06
C LEU A 189 -12.59 -13.74 8.00
N TYR A 190 -13.13 -13.44 9.19
CA TYR A 190 -13.57 -14.47 10.14
C TYR A 190 -14.90 -15.14 9.77
N ASN A 191 -15.64 -14.59 8.81
CA ASN A 191 -16.82 -15.21 8.23
C ASN A 191 -16.52 -15.99 6.93
N ASP A 192 -15.25 -16.09 6.50
CA ASP A 192 -14.91 -16.81 5.25
C ASP A 192 -15.28 -18.31 5.39
N PRO A 193 -16.02 -18.89 4.41
CA PRO A 193 -16.37 -20.31 4.38
C PRO A 193 -15.19 -21.28 4.51
N ILE A 194 -13.95 -20.84 4.24
CA ILE A 194 -12.72 -21.61 4.45
C ILE A 194 -12.63 -22.12 5.90
N ILE A 195 -13.13 -21.37 6.89
CA ILE A 195 -13.13 -21.79 8.30
C ILE A 195 -14.00 -23.03 8.50
N LEU A 196 -15.19 -23.08 7.88
CA LEU A 196 -16.08 -24.23 7.95
C LEU A 196 -15.52 -25.42 7.17
N LYS A 197 -14.91 -25.16 6.00
CA LYS A 197 -14.25 -26.18 5.17
C LYS A 197 -12.99 -26.79 5.81
N ARG A 198 -12.46 -26.16 6.86
CA ARG A 198 -11.38 -26.73 7.68
C ARG A 198 -11.82 -28.01 8.38
N HIS A 199 -13.06 -28.06 8.86
CA HIS A 199 -13.59 -29.22 9.56
C HIS A 199 -13.89 -30.40 8.61
N THR A 200 -14.20 -30.12 7.33
CA THR A 200 -14.56 -31.15 6.35
C THR A 200 -13.36 -31.80 5.65
N GLY A 201 -12.13 -31.29 5.85
CA GLY A 201 -10.91 -31.86 5.28
C GLY A 201 -10.74 -31.68 3.76
N GLU A 202 -11.57 -30.83 3.14
CA GLU A 202 -11.57 -30.58 1.69
C GLU A 202 -10.35 -29.77 1.19
N ILE A 203 -9.64 -29.09 2.10
CA ILE A 203 -8.57 -28.15 1.76
C ILE A 203 -7.23 -28.64 2.33
N LYS A 204 -6.20 -28.75 1.48
CA LYS A 204 -4.84 -29.17 1.87
C LYS A 204 -3.93 -28.03 2.37
N LEU A 205 -4.19 -26.78 1.96
CA LEU A 205 -3.45 -25.59 2.39
C LEU A 205 -4.40 -24.56 3.00
N PHE A 206 -4.20 -24.27 4.28
CA PHE A 206 -5.00 -23.29 5.01
C PHE A 206 -4.32 -21.93 5.00
N PRO A 207 -4.95 -20.89 4.44
CA PRO A 207 -4.45 -19.53 4.61
C PRO A 207 -4.58 -19.12 6.08
N ASP A 208 -3.55 -18.48 6.60
CA ASP A 208 -3.51 -18.01 7.98
C ASP A 208 -4.33 -16.72 8.14
N ILE A 209 -5.57 -16.87 8.61
CA ILE A 209 -6.48 -15.73 8.86
C ILE A 209 -5.95 -14.86 9.99
N ASN A 210 -5.43 -15.46 11.06
CA ASN A 210 -4.96 -14.70 12.22
C ASN A 210 -3.71 -13.89 11.86
N GLY A 211 -2.75 -14.50 11.16
CA GLY A 211 -1.58 -13.79 10.65
C GLY A 211 -1.93 -12.64 9.69
N ALA A 212 -2.97 -12.83 8.84
CA ALA A 212 -3.48 -11.76 7.99
C ALA A 212 -4.10 -10.62 8.80
N VAL A 213 -4.92 -10.93 9.80
CA VAL A 213 -5.57 -9.94 10.68
C VAL A 213 -4.53 -9.17 11.48
N ASP A 214 -3.57 -9.84 12.09
CA ASP A 214 -2.52 -9.19 12.89
C ASP A 214 -1.71 -8.21 12.01
N ALA A 215 -1.32 -8.62 10.81
CA ALA A 215 -0.64 -7.74 9.85
C ALA A 215 -1.50 -6.54 9.40
N ILE A 216 -2.81 -6.72 9.22
CA ILE A 216 -3.73 -5.62 8.86
C ILE A 216 -3.86 -4.63 10.03
N VAL A 217 -3.96 -5.12 11.26
CA VAL A 217 -4.07 -4.27 12.44
C VAL A 217 -2.80 -3.46 12.66
N GLU A 218 -1.62 -4.05 12.43
CA GLU A 218 -0.35 -3.31 12.48
C GLU A 218 -0.32 -2.13 11.50
N VAL A 219 -0.84 -2.31 10.28
CA VAL A 219 -0.86 -1.26 9.26
C VAL A 219 -1.85 -0.14 9.59
N HIS A 220 -3.00 -0.47 10.16
CA HIS A 220 -4.05 0.51 10.48
C HIS A 220 -3.84 1.16 11.85
N GLY A 221 -2.98 0.60 12.70
CA GLY A 221 -2.63 1.11 14.03
C GLY A 221 -3.80 1.10 15.01
N LYS A 222 -4.86 0.33 14.74
CA LYS A 222 -6.10 0.28 15.54
C LYS A 222 -6.67 -1.14 15.57
N GLY A 223 -7.04 -1.59 16.77
CA GLY A 223 -8.20 -2.47 16.94
C GLY A 223 -7.97 -3.98 16.96
N ASP A 224 -6.87 -4.48 17.54
CA ASP A 224 -6.72 -5.95 17.62
C ASP A 224 -7.67 -6.56 18.67
N LEU A 225 -7.47 -6.19 19.94
CA LEU A 225 -8.09 -6.91 21.04
C LEU A 225 -9.59 -6.61 21.19
N ALA A 226 -9.98 -5.33 21.10
CA ALA A 226 -11.37 -4.93 21.30
C ALA A 226 -12.30 -5.58 20.27
N LEU A 227 -11.86 -5.63 19.01
CA LEU A 227 -12.66 -6.21 17.93
C LEU A 227 -12.75 -7.74 18.02
N LYS A 228 -11.63 -8.42 18.34
CA LYS A 228 -11.63 -9.87 18.63
C LYS A 228 -12.57 -10.20 19.80
N VAL A 229 -12.57 -9.39 20.86
CA VAL A 229 -13.48 -9.56 22.01
C VAL A 229 -14.93 -9.32 21.63
N ASP A 230 -15.23 -8.31 20.81
CA ASP A 230 -16.61 -8.03 20.38
C ASP A 230 -17.15 -9.13 19.45
N LEU A 231 -16.31 -9.65 18.55
CA LEU A 231 -16.64 -10.83 17.74
C LEU A 231 -16.90 -12.07 18.60
N LEU A 232 -16.04 -12.33 19.59
CA LEU A 232 -16.24 -13.44 20.52
C LEU A 232 -17.54 -13.29 21.31
N LYS A 233 -17.87 -12.08 21.78
CA LYS A 233 -19.15 -11.82 22.44
C LYS A 233 -20.32 -12.10 21.51
N GLU A 234 -20.24 -11.71 20.24
CA GLU A 234 -21.28 -11.95 19.23
C GLU A 234 -21.47 -13.45 18.97
N TRP A 235 -20.39 -14.22 18.83
CA TRP A 235 -20.47 -15.67 18.55
C TRP A 235 -20.82 -16.51 19.78
N LEU A 236 -20.43 -16.09 20.98
CA LEU A 236 -20.67 -16.80 22.23
C LEU A 236 -22.00 -16.42 22.90
N GLN A 237 -22.83 -15.58 22.26
CA GLN A 237 -24.16 -15.32 22.81
C GLN A 237 -24.96 -16.62 22.84
N PRO A 238 -25.52 -17.02 24.00
CA PRO A 238 -26.41 -18.17 24.05
C PRO A 238 -27.59 -17.88 23.13
N SER A 239 -27.88 -18.80 22.21
CA SER A 239 -28.97 -18.73 21.23
C SER A 239 -30.37 -18.82 21.86
N SER A 240 -30.55 -18.37 23.11
CA SER A 240 -31.78 -18.47 23.91
C SER A 240 -32.42 -17.12 24.24
N LEU A 241 -32.34 -16.13 23.34
CA LEU A 241 -33.26 -14.99 23.39
C LEU A 241 -34.11 -14.89 22.12
N GLY A 242 -34.51 -16.04 21.59
CA GLY A 242 -35.71 -16.12 20.79
C GLY A 242 -36.92 -15.83 21.68
N SER A 243 -37.51 -14.65 21.53
CA SER A 243 -38.92 -14.36 21.77
C SER A 243 -39.58 -15.07 22.98
N MET A 244 -39.22 -14.68 24.21
CA MET A 244 -40.15 -14.87 25.33
C MET A 244 -41.18 -13.75 25.26
N GLY A 245 -42.32 -14.04 24.62
CA GLY A 245 -43.54 -13.30 24.84
C GLY A 245 -43.91 -13.34 26.33
N SER A 246 -44.42 -12.21 26.82
CA SER A 246 -45.25 -11.98 28.02
C SER A 246 -45.10 -12.93 29.22
N PRO A 247 -44.84 -12.40 30.44
CA PRO A 247 -44.73 -13.23 31.64
C PRO A 247 -46.11 -13.67 32.13
N ASP A 248 -46.55 -14.88 31.78
CA ASP A 248 -47.61 -15.55 32.52
C ASP A 248 -47.05 -16.53 33.55
N LYS A 249 -47.47 -16.25 34.79
CA LYS A 249 -47.16 -16.95 36.02
C LYS A 249 -47.80 -18.34 35.99
N SER A 250 -47.00 -19.41 36.16
CA SER A 250 -47.45 -20.59 36.91
C SER A 250 -46.28 -21.54 37.25
N LEU A 251 -45.97 -21.56 38.54
CA LEU A 251 -45.60 -22.70 39.39
C LEU A 251 -44.64 -23.82 38.90
N MET A 252 -43.57 -23.93 39.71
CA MET A 252 -43.00 -25.14 40.36
C MET A 252 -41.93 -25.97 39.62
N SER A 253 -40.70 -25.67 40.05
CA SER A 253 -39.77 -26.59 40.72
C SER A 253 -39.43 -27.93 40.07
N THR A 254 -38.17 -28.08 39.66
CA THR A 254 -37.30 -29.06 40.33
C THR A 254 -35.82 -28.73 40.13
N THR A 255 -35.14 -28.67 41.27
CA THR A 255 -33.68 -28.77 41.48
C THR A 255 -33.02 -29.79 40.57
N ASN A 256 -31.86 -29.44 40.00
CA ASN A 256 -30.81 -30.42 39.76
C ASN A 256 -29.43 -29.85 40.14
N SER A 257 -28.86 -30.57 41.10
CA SER A 257 -27.53 -30.47 41.68
C SER A 257 -26.44 -30.53 40.60
N PHE A 258 -25.51 -29.57 40.64
CA PHE A 258 -24.23 -29.70 39.95
C PHE A 258 -23.22 -30.27 40.95
N CYS A 259 -22.86 -31.54 40.76
CA CYS A 259 -21.78 -32.18 41.51
C CYS A 259 -20.45 -31.51 41.14
N VAL A 260 -19.77 -30.98 42.16
CA VAL A 260 -18.34 -30.66 42.12
C VAL A 260 -17.59 -31.98 42.21
N ALA A 261 -16.98 -32.42 41.11
CA ALA A 261 -15.98 -33.47 41.15
C ALA A 261 -14.66 -32.86 41.63
N GLN A 262 -14.35 -33.10 42.90
CA GLN A 262 -13.06 -32.84 43.52
C GLN A 262 -12.14 -34.02 43.16
N GLU A 263 -11.30 -33.88 42.14
CA GLU A 263 -10.20 -34.83 41.92
C GLU A 263 -9.03 -34.46 42.83
N ASN A 264 -8.90 -35.22 43.91
CA ASN A 264 -7.72 -35.29 44.75
C ASN A 264 -6.60 -35.98 43.96
N LEU A 265 -5.55 -35.25 43.57
CA LEU A 265 -4.27 -35.85 43.19
C LEU A 265 -3.28 -35.68 44.35
N THR A 266 -3.13 -36.76 45.09
CA THR A 266 -2.10 -37.01 46.09
C THR A 266 -0.72 -36.86 45.45
N ILE A 267 0.04 -35.89 45.94
CA ILE A 267 1.49 -35.83 45.76
C ILE A 267 2.09 -36.88 46.69
N SER A 268 2.76 -37.89 46.12
CA SER A 268 3.76 -38.66 46.85
C SER A 268 5.07 -38.55 46.09
N GLU A 269 6.05 -37.92 46.74
CA GLU A 269 7.46 -38.04 46.44
C GLU A 269 7.87 -39.53 46.44
N GLY A 270 8.89 -39.84 45.64
CA GLY A 270 9.85 -40.86 46.04
C GLY A 270 10.34 -41.82 44.95
N VAL A 271 11.52 -41.49 44.40
CA VAL A 271 12.68 -42.39 44.23
C VAL A 271 12.45 -43.72 43.48
N LEU A 272 13.14 -43.90 42.34
CA LEU A 272 14.15 -44.95 42.13
C LEU A 272 14.69 -44.90 40.69
N ARG A 273 16.01 -44.66 40.60
CA ARG A 273 17.00 -45.14 39.62
C ARG A 273 16.71 -45.06 38.12
#